data_AF-A0A6G6XC61-F1
#
_entry.id   AF-A0A6G6XC61-F1
#
_cell.length_a   1.000
_cell.length_b   1.000
_cell.length_c   1.000
_cell.angle_alpha   90.00
_cell.angle_beta   90.00
_cell.angle_gamma   90.00
#
_symmetry.space_group_name_H-M   'P 1'
#
loop_
_entity.id
_entity.type
_entity.pdbx_description
1 polymer ?
#
loop_
_entity_poly.entity_id
_entity_poly.type
_entity_poly.pdbx_seq_one_letter_code
_entity_poly.pdbx_strand_id
1 'polypeptide(L)'
;MAVAPPPPPAIVIPPRPMPPAGAFATMAIPHMSAQGVRQTVNAGISQDQAIWNLRSGLNVAALNCLRAEHAALVENYRTFLKRHTRQLAATNNALTKEFRNKHGRSYRDQQDAYMTRVYNYFALPPVLPEFCEVAHQLSFEAAQAKPGELNVFAQQALPRMEAVYEKFFSAYEQYRVDLAAWDARYGGGGSRTMDATYGASTNMVAGSN
;
A
#
# COMPACT_ATOMS: atom_id res chain seq x y z
N MET A 1 51.38 39.38 -9.90
CA MET A 1 50.02 39.25 -9.33
C MET A 1 49.67 37.77 -9.35
N ALA A 2 49.48 37.15 -8.18
CA ALA A 2 49.08 35.74 -8.12
C ALA A 2 47.58 35.65 -8.42
N VAL A 3 47.20 34.86 -9.43
CA VAL A 3 45.79 34.61 -9.77
C VAL A 3 45.23 33.66 -8.71
N ALA A 4 44.14 34.07 -8.06
CA ALA A 4 43.48 33.22 -7.07
C ALA A 4 42.98 31.92 -7.73
N PRO A 5 43.12 30.76 -7.07
CA PRO A 5 42.63 29.50 -7.61
C PRO A 5 41.11 29.55 -7.80
N PRO A 6 40.57 28.88 -8.84
CA PRO A 6 39.14 28.87 -9.10
C PRO A 6 38.37 28.28 -7.90
N PRO A 7 37.17 28.80 -7.59
CA PRO A 7 36.37 28.30 -6.49
C PRO A 7 36.06 26.81 -6.69
N PRO A 8 36.03 26.00 -5.61
CA PRO A 8 35.67 24.59 -5.71
C PRO A 8 34.28 24.43 -6.35
N PRO A 9 34.08 23.41 -7.19
CA PRO A 9 32.76 23.15 -7.77
C PRO A 9 31.74 22.91 -6.66
N ALA A 10 30.59 23.59 -6.74
CA ALA A 10 29.50 23.41 -5.78
C ALA A 10 28.95 21.99 -5.88
N ILE A 11 28.90 21.28 -4.76
CA ILE A 11 28.27 19.95 -4.68
C ILE A 11 26.75 20.17 -4.66
N VAL A 12 26.08 19.87 -5.78
CA VAL A 12 24.61 19.87 -5.85
C VAL A 12 24.10 18.57 -5.23
N ILE A 13 23.46 18.67 -4.06
CA ILE A 13 22.85 17.52 -3.38
C ILE A 13 21.47 17.28 -4.01
N PRO A 14 21.17 16.08 -4.54
CA PRO A 14 19.85 15.77 -5.07
C PRO A 14 18.78 15.75 -3.96
N PRO A 15 17.49 15.95 -4.29
CA PRO A 15 16.41 15.84 -3.31
C PRO A 15 16.43 14.48 -2.60
N ARG A 16 16.10 14.50 -1.30
CA ARG A 16 15.98 13.27 -0.51
C ARG A 16 14.79 12.44 -1.04
N PRO A 17 14.95 11.12 -1.28
CA PRO A 17 13.84 10.26 -1.70
C PRO A 17 12.64 10.35 -0.76
N MET A 18 11.44 10.34 -1.34
CA MET A 18 10.18 10.39 -0.60
C MET A 18 9.41 9.07 -0.73
N PRO A 19 8.60 8.69 0.28
CA PRO A 19 7.75 7.51 0.19
C PRO A 19 6.78 7.61 -0.99
N PRO A 20 6.48 6.49 -1.68
CA PRO A 20 5.54 6.48 -2.80
C PRO A 20 4.13 6.81 -2.34
N ALA A 21 3.35 7.47 -3.21
CA ALA A 21 1.93 7.76 -3.02
C ALA A 21 1.59 8.44 -1.67
N GLY A 22 2.52 9.22 -1.10
CA GLY A 22 2.32 9.90 0.17
C GLY A 22 2.27 8.98 1.39
N ALA A 23 2.80 7.75 1.28
CA ALA A 23 2.89 6.81 2.39
C ALA A 23 3.74 7.36 3.55
N PHE A 24 3.54 6.84 4.76
CA PHE A 24 4.39 7.16 5.90
C PHE A 24 5.82 6.64 5.68
N ALA A 25 6.82 7.40 6.10
CA ALA A 25 8.23 7.03 5.95
C ALA A 25 8.65 5.78 6.75
N THR A 26 7.87 5.41 7.78
CA THR A 26 8.10 4.27 8.68
C THR A 26 7.05 3.17 8.53
N MET A 27 6.38 3.12 7.38
CA MET A 27 5.33 2.13 7.10
C MET A 27 5.89 0.71 7.10
N ALA A 28 5.24 -0.18 7.84
CA ALA A 28 5.50 -1.61 7.74
C ALA A 28 4.89 -2.14 6.43
N ILE A 29 5.69 -2.88 5.67
CA ILE A 29 5.26 -3.58 4.45
C ILE A 29 5.45 -5.09 4.63
N PRO A 30 4.62 -5.93 3.98
CA PRO A 30 4.79 -7.37 4.05
C PRO A 30 6.15 -7.81 3.47
N HIS A 31 6.81 -8.77 4.13
CA HIS A 31 8.12 -9.27 3.72
C HIS A 31 8.01 -10.26 2.55
N MET A 32 9.11 -10.43 1.81
CA MET A 32 9.27 -11.49 0.81
C MET A 32 9.69 -12.80 1.50
N SER A 33 9.08 -13.92 1.11
CA SER A 33 9.56 -15.24 1.53
C SER A 33 10.83 -15.64 0.77
N ALA A 34 11.49 -16.72 1.24
CA ALA A 34 12.62 -17.32 0.54
C ALA A 34 12.27 -17.80 -0.88
N GLN A 35 10.99 -18.03 -1.18
CA GLN A 35 10.48 -18.42 -2.49
C GLN A 35 10.12 -17.22 -3.38
N GLY A 36 10.42 -15.99 -2.95
CA GLY A 36 10.11 -14.78 -3.71
C GLY A 36 8.63 -14.42 -3.73
N VAL A 37 7.84 -14.89 -2.77
CA VAL A 37 6.41 -14.55 -2.63
C VAL A 37 6.23 -13.59 -1.47
N ARG A 38 5.63 -12.42 -1.73
CA ARG A 38 5.29 -11.46 -0.68
C ARG A 38 4.22 -12.05 0.25
N GLN A 39 4.49 -12.01 1.55
CA GLN A 39 3.63 -12.63 2.57
C GLN A 39 2.48 -11.69 2.96
N THR A 40 1.56 -11.46 2.03
CA THR A 40 0.32 -10.70 2.25
C THR A 40 -0.77 -11.58 2.89
N VAL A 41 -1.92 -10.99 3.18
CA VAL A 41 -3.11 -11.74 3.63
C VAL A 41 -3.66 -12.70 2.56
N ASN A 42 -3.21 -12.56 1.31
CA ASN A 42 -3.63 -13.40 0.18
C ASN A 42 -2.54 -14.41 -0.24
N ALA A 43 -1.43 -14.51 0.50
CA ALA A 43 -0.38 -15.48 0.23
C ALA A 43 -0.72 -16.87 0.79
N GLY A 44 -0.61 -17.91 -0.05
CA GLY A 44 -0.78 -19.30 0.38
C GLY A 44 -2.16 -19.65 0.94
N ILE A 45 -3.19 -18.93 0.50
CA ILE A 45 -4.57 -19.06 1.02
C ILE A 45 -5.34 -20.23 0.39
N SER A 46 -6.34 -20.73 1.11
CA SER A 46 -7.29 -21.72 0.58
C SER A 46 -8.21 -21.11 -0.50
N GLN A 47 -8.87 -21.96 -1.27
CA GLN A 47 -9.84 -21.52 -2.28
C GLN A 47 -11.01 -20.74 -1.65
N ASP A 48 -11.48 -21.17 -0.48
CA ASP A 48 -12.54 -20.47 0.24
C ASP A 48 -12.08 -19.11 0.77
N GLN A 49 -10.82 -19.02 1.23
CA GLN A 49 -10.20 -17.74 1.60
C GLN A 49 -10.08 -16.82 0.39
N ALA A 50 -9.72 -17.32 -0.79
CA ALA A 50 -9.63 -16.51 -2.01
C ALA A 50 -10.99 -15.92 -2.40
N ILE A 51 -12.06 -16.72 -2.38
CA ILE A 51 -13.43 -16.25 -2.65
C ILE A 51 -13.83 -15.16 -1.65
N TRP A 52 -13.58 -15.40 -0.36
CA TRP A 52 -13.99 -14.49 0.69
C TRP A 52 -13.18 -13.19 0.72
N ASN A 53 -11.89 -13.26 0.41
CA ASN A 53 -11.01 -12.11 0.31
C ASN A 53 -11.36 -11.27 -0.92
N LEU A 54 -11.66 -11.88 -2.08
CA LEU A 54 -12.20 -11.17 -3.24
C LEU A 54 -13.49 -10.42 -2.87
N ARG A 55 -14.45 -11.11 -2.21
CA ARG A 55 -15.70 -10.47 -1.76
C ARG A 55 -15.40 -9.29 -0.82
N SER A 56 -14.40 -9.42 0.04
CA SER A 56 -13.99 -8.36 0.97
C SER A 56 -13.35 -7.18 0.24
N GLY A 57 -12.49 -7.42 -0.76
CA GLY A 57 -11.95 -6.38 -1.63
C GLY A 57 -13.04 -5.61 -2.37
N LEU A 58 -13.99 -6.31 -3.01
CA LEU A 58 -15.15 -5.67 -3.66
C LEU A 58 -16.00 -4.87 -2.66
N ASN A 59 -16.11 -5.32 -1.41
CA ASN A 59 -16.81 -4.58 -0.37
C ASN A 59 -16.08 -3.28 0.01
N VAL A 60 -14.76 -3.34 0.21
CA VAL A 60 -13.94 -2.15 0.47
C VAL A 60 -14.04 -1.17 -0.69
N ALA A 61 -13.97 -1.65 -1.93
CA ALA A 61 -14.13 -0.81 -3.11
C ALA A 61 -15.50 -0.13 -3.14
N ALA A 62 -16.59 -0.86 -2.90
CA ALA A 62 -17.94 -0.29 -2.85
C ALA A 62 -18.13 0.77 -1.74
N LEU A 63 -17.28 0.78 -0.70
CA LEU A 63 -17.32 1.78 0.38
C LEU A 63 -16.41 2.99 0.14
N ASN A 64 -15.27 2.80 -0.53
CA ASN A 64 -14.20 3.80 -0.61
C ASN A 64 -14.07 4.46 -1.99
N CYS A 65 -14.51 3.79 -3.06
CA CYS A 65 -14.36 4.27 -4.43
C CYS A 65 -15.60 5.07 -4.85
N LEU A 66 -15.72 6.29 -4.31
CA LEU A 66 -16.93 7.11 -4.39
C LEU A 66 -16.92 8.15 -5.53
N ARG A 67 -15.91 8.13 -6.41
CA ARG A 67 -15.86 9.05 -7.56
C ARG A 67 -16.92 8.68 -8.58
N ALA A 68 -17.35 9.67 -9.37
CA ALA A 68 -18.37 9.48 -10.40
C ALA A 68 -18.00 8.39 -11.43
N GLU A 69 -16.71 8.30 -11.77
CA GLU A 69 -16.17 7.28 -12.69
C GLU A 69 -16.32 5.84 -12.16
N HIS A 70 -16.52 5.66 -10.85
CA HIS A 70 -16.69 4.36 -10.20
C HIS A 70 -18.14 4.06 -9.78
N ALA A 71 -19.11 4.87 -10.20
CA ALA A 71 -20.49 4.84 -9.70
C ALA A 71 -21.19 3.47 -9.85
N ALA A 72 -20.76 2.62 -10.78
CA ALA A 72 -21.32 1.29 -10.98
C ALA A 72 -20.94 0.28 -9.87
N LEU A 73 -19.89 0.54 -9.09
CA LEU A 73 -19.34 -0.41 -8.10
C LEU A 73 -20.38 -0.92 -7.11
N VAL A 74 -21.16 -0.01 -6.54
CA VAL A 74 -22.11 -0.35 -5.46
C VAL A 74 -23.20 -1.29 -5.99
N GLU A 75 -23.75 -1.02 -7.18
CA GLU A 75 -24.81 -1.85 -7.75
C GLU A 75 -24.28 -3.18 -8.30
N ASN A 76 -23.11 -3.17 -8.93
CA ASN A 76 -22.42 -4.37 -9.37
C ASN A 76 -22.12 -5.30 -8.19
N TYR A 77 -21.62 -4.76 -7.08
CA TYR A 77 -21.35 -5.52 -5.87
C TYR A 77 -22.63 -6.10 -5.25
N ARG A 78 -23.74 -5.34 -5.21
CA ARG A 78 -25.04 -5.86 -4.78
C ARG A 78 -25.53 -6.99 -5.67
N THR A 79 -25.36 -6.85 -6.98
CA THR A 79 -25.73 -7.89 -7.97
C THR A 79 -24.91 -9.16 -7.73
N PHE A 80 -23.60 -9.04 -7.56
CA PHE A 80 -22.71 -10.13 -7.19
C PHE A 80 -23.18 -10.85 -5.91
N LEU A 81 -23.44 -10.10 -4.82
CA LEU A 81 -23.91 -10.70 -3.57
C LEU A 81 -25.21 -11.48 -3.75
N LYS A 82 -26.21 -10.88 -4.40
CA LYS A 82 -27.50 -11.53 -4.65
C LYS A 82 -27.34 -12.82 -5.46
N ARG A 83 -26.61 -12.75 -6.58
CA ARG A 83 -26.38 -13.88 -7.50
C ARG A 83 -25.69 -15.05 -6.81
N HIS A 84 -24.72 -14.78 -5.93
CA HIS A 84 -23.89 -15.80 -5.30
C HIS A 84 -24.24 -16.09 -3.84
N THR A 85 -25.39 -15.62 -3.33
CA THR A 85 -25.78 -15.73 -1.91
C THR A 85 -25.56 -17.15 -1.34
N ARG A 86 -26.00 -18.19 -2.05
CA ARG A 86 -25.86 -19.59 -1.60
C ARG A 86 -24.39 -20.04 -1.54
N GLN A 87 -23.60 -19.71 -2.55
CA GLN A 87 -22.20 -20.09 -2.61
C GLN A 87 -21.37 -19.33 -1.58
N LEU A 88 -21.62 -18.04 -1.38
CA LEU A 88 -20.98 -17.23 -0.35
C LEU A 88 -21.30 -17.73 1.06
N ALA A 89 -22.56 -18.13 1.32
CA ALA A 89 -22.93 -18.72 2.61
C ALA A 89 -22.19 -20.06 2.85
N ALA A 90 -22.07 -20.91 1.83
CA ALA A 90 -21.33 -22.16 1.91
C ALA A 90 -19.82 -21.91 2.16
N THR A 91 -19.21 -20.97 1.44
CA THR A 91 -17.81 -20.56 1.63
C THR A 91 -17.58 -20.03 3.05
N ASN A 92 -18.47 -19.19 3.60
CA ASN A 92 -18.34 -18.69 4.97
C ASN A 92 -18.33 -19.84 6.00
N ASN A 93 -19.24 -20.81 5.83
CA ASN A 93 -19.30 -21.97 6.72
C ASN A 93 -18.03 -22.84 6.60
N ALA A 94 -17.50 -23.01 5.38
CA ALA A 94 -16.27 -23.73 5.14
C ALA A 94 -15.06 -23.03 5.79
N LEU A 95 -14.97 -21.71 5.69
CA LEU A 95 -13.95 -20.91 6.39
C LEU A 95 -14.03 -21.09 7.90
N THR A 96 -15.22 -20.94 8.49
CA THR A 96 -15.37 -21.17 9.93
C THR A 96 -14.96 -22.58 10.34
N LYS A 97 -15.23 -23.59 9.51
CA LYS A 97 -14.74 -24.97 9.74
C LYS A 97 -13.22 -25.06 9.63
N GLU A 98 -12.62 -24.43 8.64
CA GLU A 98 -11.16 -24.37 8.45
C GLU A 98 -10.47 -23.78 9.70
N PHE A 99 -10.93 -22.61 10.14
CA PHE A 99 -10.39 -21.94 11.33
C PHE A 99 -10.61 -22.78 12.59
N ARG A 100 -11.80 -23.41 12.75
CA ARG A 100 -12.07 -24.31 13.88
C ARG A 100 -11.13 -25.50 13.91
N ASN A 101 -10.88 -26.12 12.76
CA ASN A 101 -9.97 -27.25 12.65
C ASN A 101 -8.53 -26.84 12.99
N LYS A 102 -8.10 -25.66 12.55
CA LYS A 102 -6.72 -25.17 12.72
C LYS A 102 -6.44 -24.62 14.12
N HIS A 103 -7.42 -23.96 14.75
CA HIS A 103 -7.23 -23.19 15.97
C HIS A 103 -8.05 -23.69 17.16
N GLY A 104 -8.89 -24.71 16.98
CA GLY A 104 -9.68 -25.30 18.06
C GLY A 104 -10.60 -24.27 18.70
N ARG A 105 -10.52 -24.11 20.04
CA ARG A 105 -11.42 -23.23 20.80
C ARG A 105 -11.22 -21.74 20.52
N SER A 106 -10.03 -21.31 20.09
CA SER A 106 -9.73 -19.90 19.80
C SER A 106 -10.06 -19.48 18.37
N TYR A 107 -10.76 -20.33 17.60
CA TYR A 107 -10.99 -20.09 16.17
C TYR A 107 -11.69 -18.77 15.85
N ARG A 108 -12.59 -18.30 16.73
CA ARG A 108 -13.34 -17.06 16.52
C ARG A 108 -12.38 -15.86 16.49
N ASP A 109 -11.59 -15.70 17.54
CA ASP A 109 -10.60 -14.63 17.64
C ASP A 109 -9.61 -14.66 16.46
N GLN A 110 -9.20 -15.87 16.03
CA GLN A 110 -8.30 -16.03 14.89
C GLN A 110 -8.96 -15.68 13.56
N GLN A 111 -10.22 -16.06 13.37
CA GLN A 111 -11.01 -15.72 12.18
C GLN A 111 -11.29 -14.21 12.13
N ASP A 112 -11.65 -13.60 13.25
CA ASP A 112 -11.93 -12.16 13.34
C ASP A 112 -10.66 -11.33 13.10
N ALA A 113 -9.53 -11.75 13.68
CA ALA A 113 -8.24 -11.13 13.42
C ALA A 113 -7.83 -11.29 11.95
N TYR A 114 -8.08 -12.44 11.34
CA TYR A 114 -7.86 -12.65 9.91
C TYR A 114 -8.71 -11.71 9.06
N MET A 115 -10.01 -11.62 9.32
CA MET A 115 -10.91 -10.74 8.59
C MET A 115 -10.48 -9.28 8.72
N THR A 116 -10.12 -8.85 9.93
CA THR A 116 -9.60 -7.50 10.19
C THR A 116 -8.37 -7.21 9.33
N ARG A 117 -7.42 -8.14 9.24
CA ARG A 117 -6.24 -7.98 8.37
C ARG A 117 -6.63 -7.87 6.89
N VAL A 118 -7.60 -8.66 6.42
CA VAL A 118 -8.08 -8.62 5.03
C VAL A 118 -8.69 -7.26 4.71
N TYR A 119 -9.56 -6.72 5.56
CA TYR A 119 -10.15 -5.40 5.34
C TYR A 119 -9.11 -4.29 5.39
N ASN A 120 -8.21 -4.31 6.38
CA ASN A 120 -7.15 -3.31 6.49
C ASN A 120 -6.19 -3.35 5.30
N TYR A 121 -5.91 -4.55 4.80
CA TYR A 121 -5.09 -4.73 3.61
C TYR A 121 -5.73 -4.06 2.39
N PHE A 122 -7.00 -4.37 2.10
CA PHE A 122 -7.66 -3.76 0.94
C PHE A 122 -7.91 -2.25 1.12
N ALA A 123 -8.07 -1.78 2.36
CA ALA A 123 -8.31 -0.37 2.67
C ALA A 123 -7.03 0.48 2.78
N LEU A 124 -5.90 -0.01 2.28
CA LEU A 124 -4.61 0.69 2.40
C LEU A 124 -4.63 2.05 1.67
N PRO A 125 -4.59 3.20 2.38
CA PRO A 125 -4.84 4.51 1.77
C PRO A 125 -3.96 4.87 0.57
N PRO A 126 -2.63 4.68 0.58
CA PRO A 126 -1.78 5.03 -0.57
C PRO A 126 -2.05 4.17 -1.82
N VAL A 127 -2.75 3.04 -1.66
CA VAL A 127 -3.06 2.09 -2.76
C VAL A 127 -4.47 2.31 -3.32
N LEU A 128 -5.38 2.90 -2.52
CA LEU A 128 -6.79 3.07 -2.88
C LEU A 128 -7.04 3.66 -4.28
N PRO A 129 -6.33 4.70 -4.76
CA PRO A 129 -6.60 5.26 -6.08
C PRO A 129 -6.49 4.23 -7.21
N GLU A 130 -5.38 3.48 -7.28
CA GLU A 130 -5.18 2.46 -8.33
C GLU A 130 -6.04 1.22 -8.07
N PHE A 131 -6.27 0.88 -6.79
CA PHE A 131 -7.18 -0.21 -6.43
C PHE A 131 -8.61 0.06 -6.89
N CYS A 132 -9.10 1.30 -6.79
CA CYS A 132 -10.44 1.67 -7.24
C CYS A 132 -10.64 1.47 -8.74
N GLU A 133 -9.64 1.79 -9.57
CA GLU A 133 -9.70 1.53 -11.02
C GLU A 133 -9.85 0.04 -11.32
N VAL A 134 -9.00 -0.79 -10.71
CA VAL A 134 -9.03 -2.25 -10.92
C VAL A 134 -10.30 -2.86 -10.36
N ALA A 135 -10.72 -2.47 -9.16
CA ALA A 135 -11.93 -2.98 -8.53
C ALA A 135 -13.18 -2.58 -9.30
N HIS A 136 -13.23 -1.37 -9.89
CA HIS A 136 -14.33 -0.94 -10.74
C HIS A 136 -14.49 -1.86 -11.96
N GLN A 137 -13.40 -2.17 -12.66
CA GLN A 137 -13.41 -3.12 -13.79
C GLN A 137 -13.87 -4.51 -13.33
N LEU A 138 -13.26 -5.04 -12.26
CA LEU A 138 -13.61 -6.35 -11.71
C LEU A 138 -15.06 -6.42 -11.22
N SER A 139 -15.68 -5.29 -10.85
CA SER A 139 -17.08 -5.28 -10.41
C SER A 139 -18.04 -5.64 -11.54
N PHE A 140 -17.77 -5.22 -12.78
CA PHE A 140 -18.58 -5.60 -13.93
C PHE A 140 -18.46 -7.11 -14.21
N GLU A 141 -17.24 -7.63 -14.16
CA GLU A 141 -16.98 -9.07 -14.31
C GLU A 141 -17.68 -9.86 -13.20
N ALA A 142 -17.60 -9.38 -11.95
CA ALA A 142 -18.25 -10.00 -10.79
C ALA A 142 -19.79 -10.02 -10.92
N ALA A 143 -20.39 -8.95 -11.48
CA ALA A 143 -21.83 -8.90 -11.71
C ALA A 143 -22.31 -9.91 -12.77
N GLN A 144 -21.41 -10.31 -13.68
CA GLN A 144 -21.67 -11.24 -14.78
C GLN A 144 -21.22 -12.68 -14.50
N ALA A 145 -20.36 -12.90 -13.51
CA ALA A 145 -19.88 -14.23 -13.13
C ALA A 145 -21.04 -15.20 -12.88
N LYS A 146 -21.00 -16.41 -13.45
CA LYS A 146 -22.12 -17.34 -13.34
C LYS A 146 -22.11 -18.08 -12.01
N PRO A 147 -23.28 -18.43 -11.45
CA PRO A 147 -23.34 -19.35 -10.32
C PRO A 147 -22.55 -20.63 -10.60
N GLY A 148 -21.73 -21.09 -9.65
CA GLY A 148 -20.86 -22.25 -9.82
C GLY A 148 -19.45 -21.92 -10.32
N GLU A 149 -19.22 -20.73 -10.90
CA GLU A 149 -17.89 -20.31 -11.41
C GLU A 149 -17.14 -19.38 -10.46
N LEU A 150 -17.69 -19.09 -9.26
CA LEU A 150 -17.11 -18.09 -8.35
C LEU A 150 -15.68 -18.43 -7.90
N ASN A 151 -15.33 -19.72 -7.80
CA ASN A 151 -13.98 -20.14 -7.49
C ASN A 151 -12.99 -19.77 -8.62
N VAL A 152 -13.38 -20.03 -9.87
CA VAL A 152 -12.57 -19.69 -11.04
C VAL A 152 -12.42 -18.17 -11.12
N PHE A 153 -13.53 -17.44 -10.95
CA PHE A 153 -13.50 -15.98 -10.93
C PHE A 153 -12.59 -15.45 -9.81
N ALA A 154 -12.68 -15.98 -8.59
CA ALA A 154 -11.82 -15.57 -7.47
C ALA A 154 -10.33 -15.81 -7.75
N GLN A 155 -9.98 -16.95 -8.33
CA GLN A 155 -8.60 -17.28 -8.70
C GLN A 155 -8.02 -16.35 -9.77
N GLN A 156 -8.87 -15.73 -10.59
CA GLN A 156 -8.44 -14.80 -11.65
C GLN A 156 -8.48 -13.34 -11.18
N ALA A 157 -9.51 -12.95 -10.44
CA ALA A 157 -9.76 -11.57 -10.03
C ALA A 157 -8.91 -11.14 -8.84
N LEU A 158 -8.71 -12.02 -7.85
CA LEU A 158 -7.93 -11.69 -6.65
C LEU A 158 -6.47 -11.34 -6.99
N PRO A 159 -5.74 -12.10 -7.84
CA PRO A 159 -4.38 -11.70 -8.25
C PRO A 159 -4.31 -10.33 -8.96
N ARG A 160 -5.37 -9.94 -9.69
CA ARG A 160 -5.43 -8.62 -10.33
C ARG A 160 -5.56 -7.49 -9.29
N MET A 161 -6.33 -7.71 -8.22
CA MET A 161 -6.34 -6.78 -7.08
C MET A 161 -4.96 -6.75 -6.41
N GLU A 162 -4.37 -7.92 -6.13
CA GLU A 162 -3.06 -8.04 -5.47
C GLU A 162 -1.93 -7.35 -6.22
N ALA A 163 -1.95 -7.37 -7.56
CA ALA A 163 -0.92 -6.75 -8.38
C ALA A 163 -0.75 -5.25 -8.07
N VAL A 164 -1.83 -4.56 -7.69
CA VAL A 164 -1.80 -3.15 -7.31
C VAL A 164 -1.01 -2.96 -6.01
N TYR A 165 -1.25 -3.82 -5.02
CA TYR A 165 -0.55 -3.79 -3.74
C TYR A 165 0.92 -4.19 -3.90
N GLU A 166 1.21 -5.22 -4.70
CA GLU A 166 2.57 -5.66 -4.98
C GLU A 166 3.40 -4.55 -5.62
N LYS A 167 2.82 -3.83 -6.60
CA LYS A 167 3.45 -2.66 -7.22
C LYS A 167 3.78 -1.58 -6.19
N PHE A 168 2.84 -1.27 -5.30
CA PHE A 168 3.07 -0.30 -4.22
C PHE A 168 4.19 -0.76 -3.26
N PHE A 169 4.15 -2.01 -2.80
CA PHE A 169 5.16 -2.52 -1.87
C PHE A 169 6.55 -2.59 -2.51
N SER A 170 6.64 -2.98 -3.78
CA SER A 170 7.90 -2.95 -4.55
C SER A 170 8.45 -1.53 -4.67
N ALA A 171 7.59 -0.54 -4.97
CA ALA A 171 8.01 0.87 -5.00
C ALA A 171 8.46 1.36 -3.62
N TYR A 172 7.83 0.89 -2.54
CA TYR A 172 8.21 1.23 -1.18
C TYR A 172 9.57 0.63 -0.79
N GLU A 173 9.85 -0.61 -1.19
CA GLU A 173 11.17 -1.23 -1.02
C GLU A 173 12.26 -0.46 -1.77
N GLN A 174 11.98 -0.09 -3.02
CA GLN A 174 12.91 0.72 -3.80
C GLN A 174 13.19 2.07 -3.12
N TYR A 175 12.14 2.75 -2.63
CA TYR A 175 12.28 3.96 -1.83
C TYR A 175 13.24 3.77 -0.64
N ARG A 176 13.15 2.65 0.10
CA ARG A 176 14.04 2.39 1.24
C ARG A 176 15.50 2.21 0.81
N VAL A 177 15.73 1.55 -0.33
CA VAL A 177 17.06 1.38 -0.92
C VAL A 177 17.64 2.73 -1.35
N ASP A 178 16.85 3.51 -2.09
CA ASP A 178 17.25 4.83 -2.57
C ASP A 178 17.55 5.77 -1.41
N LEU A 179 16.73 5.72 -0.37
CA LEU A 179 16.91 6.55 0.82
C LEU A 179 18.19 6.18 1.57
N ALA A 180 18.46 4.88 1.77
CA ALA A 180 19.70 4.44 2.41
C ALA A 180 20.94 4.85 1.59
N ALA A 181 20.87 4.76 0.27
CA ALA A 181 21.95 5.21 -0.62
C ALA A 181 22.16 6.73 -0.56
N TRP A 182 21.07 7.51 -0.48
CA TRP A 182 21.14 8.95 -0.30
C TRP A 182 21.73 9.32 1.07
N ASP A 183 21.26 8.71 2.15
CA ASP A 183 21.74 8.96 3.51
C ASP A 183 23.22 8.56 3.65
N ALA A 184 23.68 7.49 3.00
CA ALA A 184 25.09 7.10 2.98
C ALA A 184 25.99 8.10 2.24
N ARG A 185 25.48 8.76 1.20
CA ARG A 185 26.25 9.75 0.40
C ARG A 185 26.21 11.15 0.99
N TYR A 186 25.08 11.56 1.57
CA TYR A 186 24.81 12.95 1.94
C TYR A 186 24.43 13.15 3.42
N GLY A 187 24.07 12.09 4.15
CA GLY A 187 23.57 12.16 5.53
C GLY A 187 24.61 12.61 6.58
N GLY A 188 25.90 12.59 6.23
CA GLY A 188 27.00 13.10 7.08
C GLY A 188 27.20 14.62 7.04
N GLY A 189 26.47 15.36 6.19
CA GLY A 189 26.67 16.80 5.97
C GLY A 189 25.85 17.74 6.86
N GLY A 190 24.94 17.21 7.69
CA GLY A 190 23.97 18.00 8.48
C GLY A 190 24.50 18.65 9.76
N SER A 191 25.80 18.55 10.06
CA SER A 191 26.43 19.29 11.17
C SER A 191 27.87 19.68 10.84
N ARG A 192 28.03 20.46 9.77
CA ARG A 192 29.17 21.37 9.63
C ARG A 192 28.61 22.76 9.44
N THR A 193 28.40 23.43 10.58
CA THR A 193 28.46 24.89 10.76
C THR A 193 28.38 25.68 9.45
N MET A 194 27.17 25.99 9.01
CA MET A 194 26.95 27.27 8.35
C MET A 194 27.08 28.33 9.45
N ASP A 195 28.31 28.59 9.89
CA ASP A 195 28.65 29.89 10.49
C ASP A 195 28.55 30.90 9.34
N ALA A 196 27.31 31.23 8.98
CA ALA A 196 27.02 32.49 8.34
C ALA A 196 27.37 33.54 9.39
N THR A 197 28.63 33.98 9.35
CA THR A 197 29.10 35.20 9.99
C THR A 197 28.26 36.34 9.39
N TYR A 198 27.08 36.57 9.95
CA TYR A 198 26.40 37.84 9.81
C TYR A 198 27.29 38.84 10.53
N GLY A 199 28.10 39.56 9.74
CA GLY A 199 28.95 40.63 10.22
C GLY A 199 28.10 41.56 11.09
N ALA A 200 28.53 41.70 12.34
CA ALA A 200 28.07 42.76 13.21
C ALA A 200 28.42 44.09 12.53
N SER A 201 27.42 44.79 12.00
CA SER A 201 27.55 46.19 11.65
C SER A 201 27.59 47.00 12.94
N THR A 202 28.78 47.13 13.52
CA THR A 202 29.10 48.15 14.52
C THR A 202 29.12 49.52 13.84
N ASN A 203 28.03 50.27 13.95
CA ASN A 203 28.09 51.72 13.80
C ASN A 203 28.51 52.31 15.15
N MET A 204 29.82 52.47 15.35
CA MET A 204 30.37 53.47 16.25
C MET A 204 30.87 54.64 15.39
N VAL A 205 30.17 55.77 15.45
CA VAL A 205 30.72 57.07 15.07
C VAL A 205 30.72 57.92 16.33
N ALA A 206 31.92 58.18 16.84
CA ALA A 206 32.18 59.14 17.89
C ALA A 206 33.21 60.17 17.38
N GLY A 207 32.92 61.45 17.65
CA GLY A 207 33.83 62.61 17.58
C GLY A 207 33.83 63.35 16.23
N SER A 208 33.93 64.67 16.14
CA SER A 208 33.93 65.80 17.08
C SER A 208 34.10 67.07 16.21
N ASN A 209 33.37 68.14 16.51
CA ASN A 209 33.85 69.54 16.51
C ASN A 209 32.79 70.43 17.16
#